data_AF-A0A194PKU1-F1
#
_entry.id   AF-A0A194PKU1-F1
#
_cell.length_a   1.000
_cell.length_b   1.000
_cell.length_c   1.000
_cell.angle_alpha   90.00
_cell.angle_beta   90.00
_cell.angle_gamma   90.00
#
_symmetry.space_group_name_H-M   'P 1'
#
loop_
_entity.id
_entity.type
_entity.pdbx_description
1 polymer ?
#
loop_
_entity_poly.entity_id
_entity_poly.type
_entity_poly.pdbx_seq_one_letter_code
_entity_poly.pdbx_strand_id
1 'polypeptide(L)'
;MEDELEDRVLHQTYLSFMKIFSRFSSSVAFDTPVSYLWKMVRLYLLRSEFVVFTLGIIIFFMYLQTIELWSRTLLSRLSQAMSPLSAVQRMKLMEGSDSDKQSWELKGSVSAAYAIKGRRMHMEDKFIINENINNTGISLFAIFDGHGGEFAANYAKEHLIQNLYNKVVELNAFKDGKVITPSPLNSPEEPKIEQDSNVERKTSFKKSISAADDTSRKEITDPELLAQLSKARPITREVRASPKPVKHFVVPLASYLEKGKINFGKLLTDEVLAADRLLVEAAKRSFNVAGTTALIAVLEDNQLIVANVGDSRGVMCDSKGNAIPVSFDHKPQQVREQKRIEAAGGYIAFNGVWRVAGILATSRAMGDYPLKDKKFVIADPDILTFNLDDHKPMFLVLASDGLWDTFTNEEAIKFIKERIDEPDFGAKSLTLQAYYRGSVDNITVLIINFLQNKISTSNIS
;
A
#
# COMPACT_ATOMS: atom_id res chain seq x y z
N MET A 1 -3.99 37.75 -23.21
CA MET A 1 -2.68 37.72 -23.91
C MET A 1 -2.20 36.29 -24.11
N GLU A 2 -2.52 35.35 -23.22
CA GLU A 2 -2.29 33.90 -23.42
C GLU A 2 -3.27 33.28 -24.43
N ASP A 3 -4.55 33.65 -24.40
CA ASP A 3 -5.57 33.15 -25.34
C ASP A 3 -5.25 33.47 -26.82
N GLU A 4 -4.75 34.68 -27.11
CA GLU A 4 -4.31 35.05 -28.46
C GLU A 4 -3.07 34.29 -28.92
N LEU A 5 -2.26 33.80 -27.98
CA LEU A 5 -1.06 33.03 -28.28
C LEU A 5 -1.44 31.57 -28.59
N GLU A 6 -2.35 30.99 -27.81
CA GLU A 6 -2.90 29.65 -28.07
C GLU A 6 -3.65 29.59 -29.40
N ASP A 7 -4.48 30.59 -29.71
CA ASP A 7 -5.18 30.66 -31.00
C ASP A 7 -4.22 30.76 -32.19
N ARG A 8 -3.12 31.51 -32.04
CA ARG A 8 -2.08 31.57 -33.08
C ARG A 8 -1.37 30.23 -33.23
N VAL A 9 -1.05 29.54 -32.14
CA VAL A 9 -0.40 28.23 -32.19
C VAL A 9 -1.32 27.18 -32.81
N LEU A 10 -2.60 27.14 -32.43
CA LEU A 10 -3.62 26.27 -33.03
C LEU A 10 -3.79 26.55 -34.52
N HIS A 11 -3.90 27.82 -34.91
CA HIS A 11 -4.04 28.22 -36.31
C HIS A 11 -2.79 27.84 -37.13
N GLN A 12 -1.59 28.05 -36.58
CA GLN A 12 -0.34 27.72 -37.24
C GLN A 12 -0.11 26.21 -37.34
N THR A 13 -0.57 25.45 -36.34
CA THR A 13 -0.57 23.98 -36.35
C THR A 13 -1.55 23.44 -37.39
N TYR A 14 -2.76 24.00 -37.45
CA TYR A 14 -3.76 23.67 -38.46
C TYR A 14 -3.27 23.96 -39.89
N LEU A 15 -2.68 25.13 -40.13
CA LEU A 15 -2.09 25.47 -41.43
C LEU A 15 -0.93 24.55 -41.81
N SER A 16 -0.13 24.12 -40.85
CA SER A 16 0.97 23.18 -41.06
C SER A 16 0.44 21.80 -41.43
N PHE A 17 -0.58 21.31 -40.71
CA PHE A 17 -1.29 20.07 -41.06
C PHE A 17 -1.93 20.16 -42.43
N MET A 18 -2.61 21.25 -42.76
CA MET A 18 -3.23 21.45 -44.08
C MET A 18 -2.19 21.51 -45.20
N LYS A 19 -1.01 22.09 -44.99
CA LYS A 19 0.11 22.07 -45.97
C LYS A 19 0.71 20.68 -46.14
N ILE A 20 0.84 19.91 -45.06
CA ILE A 20 1.30 18.50 -45.14
C ILE A 20 0.25 17.68 -45.89
N PHE A 21 -1.03 17.86 -45.57
CA PHE A 21 -2.14 17.18 -46.24
C PHE A 21 -2.28 17.60 -47.70
N SER A 22 -2.01 18.87 -48.03
CA SER A 22 -2.01 19.35 -49.42
C SER A 22 -0.84 18.75 -50.20
N ARG A 23 0.35 18.60 -49.58
CA ARG A 23 1.49 17.90 -50.21
C ARG A 23 1.25 16.40 -50.35
N PHE A 24 0.46 15.80 -49.47
CA PHE A 24 0.01 14.41 -49.58
C PHE A 24 -1.06 14.22 -50.65
N SER A 25 -1.87 15.26 -50.92
CA SER A 25 -2.95 15.23 -51.91
C SER A 25 -2.50 15.67 -53.32
N SER A 26 -1.48 16.54 -53.42
CA SER A 26 -0.87 17.00 -54.68
C SER A 26 0.38 16.18 -55.01
N SER A 27 0.15 15.16 -55.84
CA SER A 27 1.10 14.46 -56.73
C SER A 27 2.57 14.87 -56.62
N VAL A 28 3.39 14.00 -56.03
CA VAL A 28 4.75 13.82 -56.55
C VAL A 28 4.64 12.79 -57.66
N ALA A 29 4.87 13.24 -58.90
CA ALA A 29 4.93 12.39 -60.06
C ALA A 29 6.22 11.56 -59.99
N PHE A 30 6.10 10.32 -59.51
CA PHE A 30 7.08 9.29 -59.77
C PHE A 30 6.41 8.18 -60.56
N ASP A 31 6.84 7.99 -61.80
CA ASP A 31 6.49 6.86 -62.67
C ASP A 31 7.09 5.57 -62.09
N THR A 32 6.46 5.06 -61.04
CA THR A 32 6.80 3.79 -60.40
C THR A 32 5.53 2.98 -60.14
N PRO A 33 5.59 1.64 -60.15
CA PRO A 33 4.43 0.76 -59.92
C PRO A 33 3.71 1.00 -58.58
N VAL A 34 4.38 1.65 -57.61
CA VAL A 34 3.82 2.06 -56.32
C VAL A 34 2.74 3.15 -56.48
N SER A 35 2.85 4.04 -57.46
CA SER A 35 1.85 5.11 -57.67
C SER A 35 0.52 4.57 -58.20
N TYR A 36 0.58 3.47 -58.97
CA TYR A 36 -0.60 2.77 -59.48
C TYR A 36 -1.33 2.04 -58.34
N LEU A 37 -0.58 1.38 -57.46
CA LEU A 37 -1.11 0.76 -56.26
C LEU A 37 -1.77 1.81 -55.35
N TRP A 38 -1.12 2.96 -55.15
CA TRP A 38 -1.65 4.07 -54.35
C TRP A 38 -2.91 4.70 -54.96
N LYS A 39 -2.97 4.86 -56.30
CA LYS A 39 -4.19 5.28 -57.00
C LYS A 39 -5.32 4.29 -56.81
N MET A 40 -5.06 2.99 -56.92
CA MET A 40 -6.07 1.95 -56.70
C MET A 40 -6.55 1.95 -55.25
N VAL A 41 -5.64 1.96 -54.27
CA VAL A 41 -5.96 2.06 -52.84
C VAL A 41 -6.82 3.29 -52.56
N ARG A 42 -6.49 4.46 -53.12
CA ARG A 42 -7.28 5.69 -52.99
C ARG A 42 -8.66 5.58 -53.64
N LEU A 43 -8.79 4.90 -54.79
CA LEU A 43 -10.06 4.75 -55.51
C LEU A 43 -11.03 3.79 -54.79
N TYR A 44 -10.51 2.82 -54.03
CA TYR A 44 -11.31 1.83 -53.31
C TYR A 44 -11.55 2.16 -51.83
N LEU A 45 -10.58 2.74 -51.10
CA LEU A 45 -10.73 3.06 -49.66
C LEU A 45 -11.45 4.39 -49.37
N LEU A 46 -11.41 5.37 -50.28
CA LEU A 46 -12.06 6.68 -50.11
C LEU A 46 -13.42 6.78 -50.82
N ARG A 47 -13.91 5.67 -51.38
CA ARG A 47 -15.28 5.59 -51.87
C ARG A 47 -16.23 5.68 -50.68
N SER A 48 -17.22 6.57 -50.78
CA SER A 48 -18.19 6.84 -49.71
C SER A 48 -18.87 5.57 -49.20
N GLU A 49 -19.06 4.59 -50.06
CA GLU A 49 -19.68 3.30 -49.75
C GLU A 49 -18.82 2.47 -48.79
N PHE A 50 -17.50 2.43 -49.01
CA PHE A 50 -16.57 1.67 -48.16
C PHE A 50 -16.35 2.33 -46.81
N VAL A 51 -16.34 3.66 -46.75
CA VAL A 51 -16.21 4.40 -45.49
C VAL A 51 -17.44 4.15 -44.61
N VAL A 52 -18.65 4.23 -45.18
CA VAL A 52 -19.90 3.97 -44.45
C VAL A 52 -19.97 2.52 -43.99
N PHE A 53 -19.59 1.56 -44.84
CA PHE A 53 -19.56 0.15 -44.46
C PHE A 53 -18.58 -0.12 -43.31
N THR A 54 -17.37 0.45 -43.38
CA THR A 54 -16.35 0.31 -42.34
C THR A 54 -16.81 0.93 -41.01
N LEU A 55 -17.44 2.10 -41.06
CA LEU A 55 -17.99 2.76 -39.87
C LEU A 55 -19.12 1.94 -39.24
N GLY A 56 -19.98 1.34 -40.08
CA GLY A 56 -21.03 0.42 -39.66
C GLY A 56 -20.48 -0.83 -38.96
N ILE A 57 -19.38 -1.41 -39.47
CA ILE A 57 -18.68 -2.53 -38.82
C ILE A 57 -18.12 -2.11 -37.45
N ILE A 58 -17.50 -0.93 -37.34
CA ILE A 58 -16.97 -0.43 -36.06
C ILE A 58 -18.10 -0.25 -35.04
N ILE A 59 -19.22 0.36 -35.44
CA ILE A 59 -20.39 0.53 -34.57
C ILE A 59 -20.96 -0.83 -34.15
N PHE A 60 -21.01 -1.80 -35.08
CA PHE A 60 -21.46 -3.16 -34.78
C PHE A 60 -20.55 -3.86 -33.76
N PHE A 61 -19.22 -3.73 -33.88
CA PHE A 61 -18.29 -4.28 -32.90
C PHE A 61 -18.37 -3.60 -31.53
N MET A 62 -18.54 -2.27 -31.50
CA MET A 62 -18.82 -1.55 -30.25
C MET A 62 -20.14 -2.04 -29.62
N TYR A 63 -21.18 -2.22 -30.43
CA TYR A 63 -22.46 -2.74 -29.97
C TYR A 63 -22.33 -4.17 -29.41
N LEU A 64 -21.61 -5.06 -30.10
CA LEU A 64 -21.31 -6.41 -29.59
C LEU A 64 -20.52 -6.38 -28.27
N GLN A 65 -19.51 -5.50 -28.13
CA GLN A 65 -18.80 -5.32 -26.86
C GLN A 65 -19.74 -4.84 -25.75
N THR A 66 -20.66 -3.91 -26.04
CA THR A 66 -21.65 -3.46 -25.05
C THR A 66 -22.67 -4.53 -24.69
N ILE A 67 -23.09 -5.37 -25.64
CA ILE A 67 -23.93 -6.55 -25.37
C ILE A 67 -23.16 -7.56 -24.53
N GLU A 68 -21.87 -7.75 -24.74
CA GLU A 68 -21.06 -8.67 -23.94
C GLU A 68 -20.96 -8.17 -22.48
N LEU A 69 -20.68 -6.88 -22.27
CA LEU A 69 -20.73 -6.23 -20.96
C LEU A 69 -22.10 -6.37 -20.31
N TRP A 70 -23.17 -6.09 -21.06
CA TRP A 70 -24.53 -6.15 -20.55
C TRP A 70 -24.99 -7.59 -20.27
N SER A 71 -24.69 -8.54 -21.14
CA SER A 71 -25.04 -9.96 -20.97
C SER A 71 -24.33 -10.58 -19.78
N ARG A 72 -23.08 -10.21 -19.49
CA ARG A 72 -22.38 -10.62 -18.25
C ARG A 72 -23.09 -10.08 -17.01
N THR A 73 -23.51 -8.81 -17.03
CA THR A 73 -24.28 -8.23 -15.91
C THR A 73 -25.70 -8.78 -15.78
N LEU A 74 -26.36 -9.10 -16.90
CA LEU A 74 -27.70 -9.66 -16.95
C LEU A 74 -27.70 -11.14 -16.52
N LEU A 75 -26.74 -11.94 -16.99
CA LEU A 75 -26.55 -13.33 -16.57
C LEU A 75 -26.20 -13.41 -15.09
N SER A 76 -25.40 -12.47 -14.57
CA SER A 76 -25.15 -12.35 -13.14
C SER A 76 -26.45 -12.12 -12.36
N ARG A 77 -27.29 -11.17 -12.80
CA ARG A 77 -28.60 -10.87 -12.18
C ARG A 77 -29.64 -11.99 -12.35
N LEU A 78 -29.68 -12.65 -13.50
CA LEU A 78 -30.54 -13.81 -13.79
C LEU A 78 -30.11 -15.04 -12.97
N SER A 79 -28.81 -15.26 -12.77
CA SER A 79 -28.29 -16.31 -11.87
C SER A 79 -28.64 -16.08 -10.41
N GLN A 80 -28.73 -14.80 -10.00
CA GLN A 80 -29.21 -14.39 -8.67
C GLN A 80 -30.74 -14.55 -8.53
N ALA A 81 -31.50 -14.36 -9.61
CA ALA A 81 -32.96 -14.49 -9.62
C ALA A 81 -33.46 -15.93 -9.80
N MET A 82 -32.69 -16.80 -10.47
CA MET A 82 -33.09 -18.16 -10.85
C MET A 82 -32.22 -19.22 -10.18
N SER A 83 -32.33 -19.41 -8.87
CA SER A 83 -32.05 -20.72 -8.23
C SER A 83 -32.25 -20.72 -6.71
N PRO A 84 -32.94 -21.74 -6.15
CA PRO A 84 -33.08 -21.95 -4.70
C PRO A 84 -31.89 -22.76 -4.14
N LEU A 85 -30.68 -22.55 -4.65
CA LEU A 85 -29.47 -23.21 -4.15
C LEU A 85 -28.75 -22.33 -3.13
N SER A 86 -28.39 -22.88 -1.98
CA SER A 86 -27.58 -22.16 -0.99
C SER A 86 -26.22 -21.78 -1.59
N ALA A 87 -25.66 -20.64 -1.17
CA ALA A 87 -24.37 -20.14 -1.67
C ALA A 87 -23.23 -21.17 -1.52
N VAL A 88 -23.32 -22.04 -0.50
CA VAL A 88 -22.39 -23.13 -0.20
C VAL A 88 -22.34 -24.15 -1.34
N GLN A 89 -23.49 -24.52 -1.89
CA GLN A 89 -23.59 -25.53 -2.95
C GLN A 89 -23.09 -25.02 -4.31
N ARG A 90 -23.13 -23.69 -4.53
CA ARG A 90 -22.56 -23.05 -5.72
C ARG A 90 -21.03 -22.95 -5.63
N MET A 91 -20.49 -22.64 -4.44
CA MET A 91 -19.03 -22.57 -4.25
C MET A 91 -18.38 -23.95 -4.35
N LYS A 92 -19.02 -25.01 -3.84
CA LYS A 92 -18.56 -26.39 -4.00
C LYS A 92 -18.59 -26.88 -5.46
N LEU A 93 -19.41 -26.26 -6.31
CA LEU A 93 -19.41 -26.51 -7.76
C LEU A 93 -18.32 -25.70 -8.50
N MET A 94 -17.80 -24.63 -7.89
CA MET A 94 -16.74 -23.78 -8.43
C MET A 94 -15.32 -24.16 -7.98
N GLU A 95 -15.20 -25.19 -7.15
CA GLU A 95 -13.97 -25.86 -6.66
C GLU A 95 -13.10 -26.47 -7.79
N GLY A 96 -13.40 -26.18 -9.05
CA GLY A 96 -12.68 -26.62 -10.24
C GLY A 96 -12.18 -25.49 -11.15
N SER A 97 -12.22 -24.23 -10.72
CA SER A 97 -11.70 -23.10 -11.50
C SER A 97 -10.18 -22.92 -11.32
N ASP A 98 -9.47 -22.43 -12.34
CA ASP A 98 -8.00 -22.19 -12.32
C ASP A 98 -7.50 -21.29 -11.17
N SER A 99 -8.41 -20.63 -10.44
CA SER A 99 -8.10 -19.82 -9.25
C SER A 99 -7.59 -20.63 -8.05
N ASP A 100 -8.03 -21.88 -7.87
CA ASP A 100 -7.55 -22.72 -6.76
C ASP A 100 -6.05 -23.08 -6.92
N LYS A 101 -5.50 -23.06 -8.15
CA LYS A 101 -4.07 -23.34 -8.40
C LYS A 101 -3.11 -22.24 -7.93
N GLN A 102 -3.62 -21.07 -7.53
CA GLN A 102 -2.83 -19.92 -7.06
C GLN A 102 -3.45 -19.29 -5.81
N SER A 103 -3.81 -20.18 -4.87
CA SER A 103 -4.35 -19.82 -3.56
C SER A 103 -3.43 -20.32 -2.45
N TRP A 104 -3.47 -19.64 -1.32
CA TRP A 104 -2.77 -19.99 -0.08
C TRP A 104 -3.78 -19.96 1.05
N GLU A 105 -3.76 -21.00 1.88
CA GLU A 105 -4.62 -21.10 3.05
C GLU A 105 -3.81 -21.51 4.29
N LEU A 106 -4.24 -21.02 5.45
CA LEU A 106 -3.73 -21.43 6.74
C LEU A 106 -4.87 -21.45 7.74
N LYS A 107 -5.04 -22.57 8.43
CA LYS A 107 -6.09 -22.75 9.43
C LYS A 107 -5.44 -22.89 10.81
N GLY A 108 -5.81 -22.00 11.72
CA GLY A 108 -5.58 -22.12 13.14
C GLY A 108 -6.75 -22.82 13.84
N SER A 109 -6.71 -22.85 15.17
CA SER A 109 -7.79 -23.39 16.00
C SER A 109 -9.02 -22.48 16.02
N VAL A 110 -8.81 -21.17 16.03
CA VAL A 110 -9.87 -20.15 16.09
C VAL A 110 -9.73 -19.11 14.99
N SER A 111 -8.76 -19.27 14.10
CA SER A 111 -8.47 -18.33 13.01
C SER A 111 -8.25 -19.04 11.68
N ALA A 112 -8.47 -18.32 10.58
CA ALA A 112 -8.16 -18.81 9.25
C ALA A 112 -7.75 -17.65 8.35
N ALA A 113 -6.79 -17.90 7.45
CA ALA A 113 -6.42 -16.98 6.39
C ALA A 113 -6.57 -17.67 5.04
N TYR A 114 -7.07 -16.91 4.07
CA TYR A 114 -7.18 -17.34 2.68
C TYR A 114 -6.74 -16.20 1.76
N ALA A 115 -5.80 -16.51 0.87
CA ALA A 115 -5.20 -15.56 -0.02
C ALA A 115 -5.19 -16.08 -1.45
N ILE A 116 -5.43 -15.20 -2.42
CA ILE A 116 -5.33 -15.53 -3.85
C ILE A 116 -4.54 -14.45 -4.56
N LYS A 117 -3.82 -14.88 -5.60
CA LYS A 117 -3.11 -13.94 -6.49
C LYS A 117 -4.07 -12.99 -7.23
N GLY A 118 -5.32 -13.40 -7.41
CA GLY A 118 -6.31 -12.61 -8.13
C GLY A 118 -5.90 -12.38 -9.58
N ARG A 119 -6.02 -11.13 -10.04
CA ARG A 119 -5.76 -10.74 -11.44
C ARG A 119 -4.34 -10.22 -11.68
N ARG A 120 -3.51 -10.12 -10.64
CA ARG A 120 -2.12 -9.67 -10.73
C ARG A 120 -1.23 -10.73 -11.36
N MET A 121 -0.02 -10.35 -11.80
CA MET A 121 0.95 -11.32 -12.33
C MET A 121 1.63 -12.13 -11.22
N HIS A 122 1.87 -11.50 -10.07
CA HIS A 122 2.58 -12.06 -8.91
C HIS A 122 1.72 -12.01 -7.64
N MET A 123 2.09 -12.79 -6.62
CA MET A 123 1.48 -12.75 -5.28
C MET A 123 2.44 -12.08 -4.32
N GLU A 124 2.26 -10.77 -4.15
CA GLU A 124 3.12 -9.92 -3.33
C GLU A 124 2.69 -9.99 -1.85
N ASP A 125 1.39 -10.17 -1.59
CA ASP A 125 0.82 -10.35 -0.26
C ASP A 125 1.47 -11.50 0.55
N LYS A 126 1.61 -11.27 1.86
CA LYS A 126 2.02 -12.27 2.86
C LYS A 126 1.12 -12.14 4.10
N PHE A 127 0.90 -13.25 4.80
CA PHE A 127 0.13 -13.27 6.05
C PHE A 127 0.76 -14.20 7.09
N ILE A 128 0.40 -13.97 8.36
CA ILE A 128 0.84 -14.73 9.53
C ILE A 128 -0.35 -15.06 10.43
N ILE A 129 -0.38 -16.31 10.91
CA ILE A 129 -1.23 -16.76 12.02
C ILE A 129 -0.31 -17.43 13.04
N ASN A 130 -0.30 -16.93 14.27
CA ASN A 130 0.29 -17.59 15.42
C ASN A 130 -0.61 -17.37 16.63
N GLU A 131 -1.40 -18.37 17.00
CA GLU A 131 -2.39 -18.24 18.05
C GLU A 131 -1.80 -18.31 19.46
N ASN A 132 -0.56 -18.77 19.62
CA ASN A 132 0.11 -18.80 20.91
C ASN A 132 1.62 -18.85 20.73
N ILE A 133 2.26 -17.68 20.71
CA ILE A 133 3.72 -17.55 20.53
C ILE A 133 4.40 -18.30 21.67
N ASN A 134 5.04 -19.42 21.35
CA ASN A 134 5.83 -20.23 22.28
C ASN A 134 5.13 -20.50 23.63
N ASN A 135 3.81 -20.76 23.60
CA ASN A 135 2.99 -21.00 24.79
C ASN A 135 2.98 -19.86 25.83
N THR A 136 3.21 -18.61 25.39
CA THR A 136 3.18 -17.42 26.26
C THR A 136 1.76 -16.94 26.58
N GLY A 137 0.75 -17.43 25.87
CA GLY A 137 -0.63 -16.93 25.93
C GLY A 137 -0.87 -15.71 25.03
N ILE A 138 0.14 -15.31 24.24
CA ILE A 138 0.07 -14.16 23.34
C ILE A 138 -0.09 -14.65 21.90
N SER A 139 -1.14 -14.22 21.22
CA SER A 139 -1.35 -14.47 19.79
C SER A 139 -0.86 -13.29 18.94
N LEU A 140 -0.40 -13.57 17.73
CA LEU A 140 -0.03 -12.58 16.73
C LEU A 140 -0.54 -12.98 15.35
N PHE A 141 -1.16 -12.01 14.68
CA PHE A 141 -1.67 -12.13 13.32
C PHE A 141 -1.15 -10.95 12.51
N ALA A 142 -0.81 -11.16 11.24
CA ALA A 142 -0.36 -10.08 10.39
C ALA A 142 -0.72 -10.27 8.93
N ILE A 143 -0.89 -9.15 8.22
CA ILE A 143 -0.98 -9.07 6.76
C ILE A 143 0.02 -8.02 6.28
N PHE A 144 0.75 -8.36 5.23
CA PHE A 144 1.68 -7.51 4.52
C PHE A 144 1.27 -7.49 3.06
N ASP A 145 0.70 -6.38 2.61
CA ASP A 145 0.37 -6.15 1.20
C ASP A 145 1.63 -5.60 0.51
N GLY A 146 2.18 -6.35 -0.44
CA GLY A 146 3.44 -6.01 -1.10
C GLY A 146 3.21 -5.27 -2.40
N HIS A 147 4.11 -4.34 -2.74
CA HIS A 147 4.06 -3.66 -4.04
C HIS A 147 5.45 -3.42 -4.63
N GLY A 148 5.54 -3.49 -5.95
CA GLY A 148 6.80 -3.27 -6.67
C GLY A 148 7.81 -4.42 -6.49
N GLY A 149 7.33 -5.61 -6.14
CA GLY A 149 8.07 -6.83 -5.87
C GLY A 149 7.74 -7.43 -4.49
N GLU A 150 7.99 -8.74 -4.35
CA GLU A 150 7.71 -9.47 -3.10
C GLU A 150 8.77 -9.23 -1.99
N PHE A 151 9.87 -8.52 -2.31
CA PHE A 151 11.04 -8.40 -1.43
C PHE A 151 10.72 -7.80 -0.06
N ALA A 152 9.99 -6.68 -0.03
CA ALA A 152 9.67 -5.98 1.21
C ALA A 152 8.71 -6.79 2.09
N ALA A 153 7.68 -7.40 1.49
CA ALA A 153 6.71 -8.25 2.20
C ALA A 153 7.38 -9.52 2.76
N ASN A 154 8.28 -10.16 1.99
CA ASN A 154 9.07 -11.29 2.48
C ASN A 154 10.00 -10.88 3.62
N TYR A 155 10.68 -9.73 3.51
CA TYR A 155 11.53 -9.22 4.58
C TYR A 155 10.76 -8.97 5.87
N ALA A 156 9.57 -8.35 5.78
CA ALA A 156 8.71 -8.13 6.94
C ALA A 156 8.27 -9.46 7.57
N LYS A 157 7.85 -10.43 6.75
CA LYS A 157 7.50 -11.78 7.21
C LYS A 157 8.66 -12.51 7.90
N GLU A 158 9.87 -12.42 7.37
CA GLU A 158 11.02 -13.20 7.83
C GLU A 158 11.76 -12.55 9.00
N HIS A 159 11.85 -11.21 9.03
CA HIS A 159 12.66 -10.50 10.01
C HIS A 159 11.81 -9.79 11.07
N LEU A 160 10.81 -9.00 10.67
CA LEU A 160 9.98 -8.27 11.64
C LEU A 160 9.21 -9.24 12.54
N ILE A 161 8.54 -10.23 11.94
CA ILE A 161 7.76 -11.22 12.71
C ILE A 161 8.65 -12.06 13.61
N GLN A 162 9.81 -12.50 13.12
CA GLN A 162 10.75 -13.28 13.93
C GLN A 162 11.30 -12.47 15.10
N ASN A 163 11.61 -11.19 14.90
CA ASN A 163 12.04 -10.29 15.98
C ASN A 163 10.93 -10.11 17.02
N LEU A 164 9.68 -9.93 16.58
CA LEU A 164 8.52 -9.84 17.47
C LEU A 164 8.34 -11.12 18.29
N TYR A 165 8.46 -12.30 17.69
CA TYR A 165 8.40 -13.58 18.42
C TYR A 165 9.49 -13.66 19.48
N ASN A 166 10.73 -13.36 19.12
CA ASN A 166 11.85 -13.40 20.06
C ASN A 166 11.62 -12.41 21.22
N LYS A 167 11.18 -11.18 20.92
CA LYS A 167 10.90 -10.15 21.94
C LYS A 167 9.75 -10.54 22.86
N VAL A 168 8.68 -11.13 22.33
CA VAL A 168 7.56 -11.62 23.13
C VAL A 168 8.03 -12.70 24.10
N VAL A 169 8.84 -13.66 23.64
CA VAL A 169 9.39 -14.71 24.51
C VAL A 169 10.31 -14.14 25.58
N GLU A 170 11.22 -13.23 25.21
CA GLU A 170 12.12 -12.54 26.14
C GLU A 170 11.34 -11.75 27.20
N LEU A 171 10.34 -10.97 26.79
CA LEU A 171 9.53 -10.14 27.68
C LEU A 171 8.65 -10.97 28.60
N ASN A 172 8.07 -12.06 28.11
CA ASN A 172 7.26 -12.94 28.95
C ASN A 172 8.11 -13.66 30.00
N ALA A 173 9.30 -14.14 29.62
CA ALA A 173 10.25 -14.72 30.58
C ALA A 173 10.76 -13.69 31.59
N PHE A 174 10.97 -12.45 31.16
CA PHE A 174 11.38 -11.35 32.05
C PHE A 174 10.25 -10.96 33.03
N LYS A 175 9.00 -10.88 32.56
CA LYS A 175 7.79 -10.65 33.37
C LYS A 175 7.62 -11.73 34.45
N ASP A 176 7.92 -12.99 34.12
CA ASP A 176 7.91 -14.13 35.04
C ASP A 176 9.12 -14.19 36.01
N GLY A 177 10.07 -13.26 35.91
CA GLY A 177 11.29 -13.26 36.72
C GLY A 177 12.29 -14.38 36.38
N LYS A 178 12.16 -15.03 35.22
CA LYS A 178 13.02 -16.15 34.78
C LYS A 178 14.29 -15.69 34.05
N VAL A 179 14.42 -14.39 33.73
CA VAL A 179 15.60 -13.83 33.05
C VAL A 179 16.53 -13.18 34.06
N ILE A 180 17.68 -13.81 34.32
CA ILE A 180 18.84 -13.19 34.98
C ILE A 180 19.52 -12.31 33.94
N THR A 181 19.53 -11.00 34.15
CA THR A 181 20.30 -10.06 33.32
C THR A 181 21.79 -10.42 33.37
N PRO A 182 22.51 -10.44 32.25
CA PRO A 182 23.96 -10.33 32.32
C PRO A 182 24.27 -8.98 32.97
N SER A 183 25.10 -8.98 34.02
CA SER A 183 25.66 -7.77 34.60
C SER A 183 26.11 -6.81 33.50
N PRO A 184 25.88 -5.49 33.61
CA PRO A 184 26.33 -4.57 32.60
C PRO A 184 27.84 -4.70 32.46
N LEU A 185 28.30 -5.18 31.29
CA LEU A 185 29.69 -5.09 30.88
C LEU A 185 30.04 -3.61 30.88
N ASN A 186 31.06 -3.25 31.65
CA ASN A 186 31.70 -1.94 31.79
C ASN A 186 31.20 -0.87 30.81
N SER A 187 30.55 0.16 31.36
CA SER A 187 30.42 1.46 30.72
C SER A 187 31.78 1.90 30.15
N PRO A 188 31.88 2.29 28.86
CA PRO A 188 33.06 3.02 28.41
C PRO A 188 33.11 4.34 29.17
N GLU A 189 34.27 4.60 29.78
CA GLU A 189 34.58 5.83 30.50
C GLU A 189 34.16 7.07 29.72
N GLU A 190 33.58 8.05 30.43
CA GLU A 190 33.36 9.39 29.89
C GLU A 190 34.67 9.96 29.33
N PRO A 191 34.68 10.51 28.11
CA PRO A 191 35.87 11.18 27.61
C PRO A 191 36.12 12.44 28.46
N LYS A 192 37.32 12.47 29.07
CA LYS A 192 37.85 13.65 29.77
C LYS A 192 37.84 14.85 28.82
N ILE A 193 37.27 15.94 29.31
CA ILE A 193 37.32 17.25 28.67
C ILE A 193 38.77 17.73 28.71
N GLU A 194 39.47 17.65 27.57
CA GLU A 194 40.67 18.46 27.36
C GLU A 194 40.22 19.90 27.12
N GLN A 195 40.53 20.74 28.10
CA GLN A 195 40.52 22.19 27.93
C GLN A 195 41.62 22.53 26.95
N ASP A 196 41.26 23.03 25.77
CA ASP A 196 42.19 23.85 25.00
C ASP A 196 41.63 25.27 24.87
N SER A 197 42.33 26.16 25.53
CA SER A 197 42.13 27.60 25.62
C SER A 197 42.64 28.30 24.37
N ASN A 198 42.05 29.48 24.09
CA ASN A 198 42.46 30.55 23.18
C ASN A 198 41.85 30.51 21.76
N VAL A 199 40.90 31.40 21.44
CA VAL A 199 41.08 32.77 20.85
C VAL A 199 40.28 32.72 19.52
N GLU A 200 39.39 33.61 19.09
CA GLU A 200 39.12 35.02 19.36
C GLU A 200 37.67 35.36 18.89
N ARG A 201 37.04 36.36 19.51
CA ARG A 201 35.77 36.96 19.08
C ARG A 201 35.98 37.78 17.80
N LYS A 202 35.07 37.67 16.81
CA LYS A 202 34.51 38.84 16.12
C LYS A 202 33.03 38.67 15.77
N THR A 203 32.25 39.59 16.33
CA THR A 203 30.86 39.91 16.03
C THR A 203 30.77 40.77 14.77
N SER A 204 29.73 40.57 13.95
CA SER A 204 29.09 41.70 13.27
C SER A 204 27.67 41.36 12.84
N PHE A 205 26.74 42.03 13.50
CA PHE A 205 25.41 42.39 13.01
C PHE A 205 25.46 43.01 11.60
N LYS A 206 24.43 42.76 10.78
CA LYS A 206 23.70 43.84 10.10
C LYS A 206 22.28 43.43 9.76
N LYS A 207 21.37 44.34 10.10
CA LYS A 207 19.93 44.35 9.92
C LYS A 207 19.64 45.32 8.78
N SER A 208 18.73 44.99 7.87
CA SER A 208 18.00 46.01 7.09
C SER A 208 16.66 45.47 6.62
N ILE A 209 15.61 46.19 7.02
CA ILE A 209 14.23 46.15 6.55
C ILE A 209 14.06 47.34 5.60
N SER A 210 13.38 47.19 4.47
CA SER A 210 12.42 48.19 3.97
C SER A 210 11.55 47.65 2.83
N ALA A 211 10.32 48.18 2.81
CA ALA A 211 9.13 47.78 2.07
C ALA A 211 9.07 48.17 0.58
N ALA A 212 8.16 47.46 -0.10
CA ALA A 212 7.17 47.87 -1.11
C ALA A 212 7.54 48.38 -2.52
N ASP A 213 6.75 47.81 -3.45
CA ASP A 213 6.21 48.29 -4.72
C ASP A 213 6.95 48.16 -6.07
N ASP A 214 6.13 47.59 -6.97
CA ASP A 214 5.98 47.81 -8.41
C ASP A 214 6.78 47.01 -9.48
N THR A 215 5.99 46.71 -10.50
CA THR A 215 6.11 45.93 -11.72
C THR A 215 7.34 46.20 -12.60
N SER A 216 7.90 45.14 -13.18
CA SER A 216 8.28 45.05 -14.61
C SER A 216 9.05 43.75 -14.90
N ARG A 217 8.72 43.10 -16.01
CA ARG A 217 9.48 42.00 -16.60
C ARG A 217 10.92 42.48 -16.87
N LYS A 218 11.89 41.87 -16.20
CA LYS A 218 13.31 41.94 -16.58
C LYS A 218 13.81 40.53 -16.86
N GLU A 219 14.24 40.31 -18.10
CA GLU A 219 15.04 39.15 -18.47
C GLU A 219 16.30 39.10 -17.60
N ILE A 220 16.48 37.97 -16.92
CA ILE A 220 17.61 37.72 -16.03
C ILE A 220 18.86 37.61 -16.91
N THR A 221 19.63 38.69 -16.97
CA THR A 221 20.90 38.82 -17.71
C THR A 221 22.10 38.81 -16.75
N ASP A 222 21.99 38.08 -15.65
CA ASP A 222 23.09 37.94 -14.69
C ASP A 222 23.88 36.65 -14.97
N PRO A 223 25.12 36.75 -15.50
CA PRO A 223 25.95 35.59 -15.80
C PRO A 223 26.33 34.78 -14.55
N GLU A 224 26.23 35.36 -13.35
CA GLU A 224 26.53 34.67 -12.09
C GLU A 224 25.39 33.74 -11.65
N LEU A 225 24.13 34.13 -11.89
CA LEU A 225 22.93 33.30 -11.67
C LEU A 225 22.81 32.16 -12.68
N LEU A 226 23.16 32.41 -13.96
CA LEU A 226 23.25 31.38 -14.98
C LEU A 226 24.37 30.36 -14.70
N ALA A 227 25.48 30.81 -14.10
CA ALA A 227 26.55 29.93 -13.62
C ALA A 227 26.17 29.10 -12.38
N GLN A 228 25.18 29.54 -11.58
CA GLN A 228 24.62 28.74 -10.49
C GLN A 228 23.58 27.73 -10.98
N LEU A 229 22.76 28.07 -11.98
CA LEU A 229 21.81 27.16 -12.62
C LEU A 229 22.50 26.06 -13.45
N SER A 230 23.62 26.36 -14.11
CA SER A 230 24.41 25.35 -14.84
C SER A 230 25.19 24.40 -13.92
N LYS A 231 25.33 24.75 -12.63
CA LYS A 231 25.85 23.86 -11.57
C LYS A 231 24.77 22.99 -10.94
N ALA A 232 23.50 23.14 -11.33
CA ALA A 232 22.46 22.20 -10.96
C ALA A 232 22.76 20.86 -11.62
N ARG A 233 23.25 19.90 -10.83
CA ARG A 233 23.43 18.53 -11.28
C ARG A 233 22.08 18.02 -11.80
N PRO A 234 22.04 17.26 -12.91
CA PRO A 234 20.83 16.52 -13.25
C PRO A 234 20.43 15.68 -12.02
N ILE A 235 19.14 15.46 -11.82
CA ILE A 235 18.63 14.48 -10.84
C ILE A 235 19.05 13.10 -11.37
N THR A 236 20.33 12.78 -11.27
CA THR A 236 20.81 11.42 -11.43
C THR A 236 20.51 10.70 -10.12
N ARG A 237 19.93 9.51 -10.28
CA ARG A 237 19.60 8.53 -9.26
C ARG A 237 20.88 7.99 -8.62
N GLU A 238 21.68 8.84 -8.00
CA GLU A 238 22.84 8.42 -7.21
C GLU A 238 22.43 8.38 -5.75
N VAL A 239 21.96 7.20 -5.34
CA VAL A 239 21.79 6.85 -3.93
C VAL A 239 23.17 6.91 -3.29
N ARG A 240 23.46 8.00 -2.56
CA ARG A 240 24.67 8.07 -1.75
C ARG A 240 24.58 6.99 -0.67
N ALA A 241 25.41 5.96 -0.79
CA ALA A 241 25.62 5.01 0.28
C ALA A 241 26.27 5.74 1.47
N SER A 242 25.56 5.81 2.60
CA SER A 242 26.11 6.30 3.86
C SER A 242 26.94 5.19 4.52
N PRO A 243 28.25 5.37 4.79
CA PRO A 243 29.11 4.31 5.32
C PRO A 243 29.23 4.35 6.85
N LYS A 244 28.19 4.78 7.58
CA LYS A 244 28.21 4.69 9.05
C LYS A 244 27.52 3.38 9.45
N PRO A 245 28.19 2.46 10.18
CA PRO A 245 27.51 1.31 10.73
C PRO A 245 26.38 1.79 11.63
N VAL A 246 25.17 1.29 11.40
CA VAL A 246 24.02 1.58 12.24
C VAL A 246 24.35 1.10 13.64
N LYS A 247 24.33 2.01 14.61
CA LYS A 247 24.30 1.62 16.01
C LYS A 247 22.99 0.87 16.23
N HIS A 248 23.05 -0.44 16.45
CA HIS A 248 21.92 -1.19 16.97
C HIS A 248 21.59 -0.61 18.35
N PHE A 249 20.53 0.20 18.41
CA PHE A 249 20.01 0.68 19.69
C PHE A 249 19.32 -0.50 20.35
N VAL A 250 20.02 -1.15 21.28
CA VAL A 250 19.40 -2.16 22.14
C VAL A 250 18.50 -1.44 23.11
N VAL A 251 17.19 -1.52 22.86
CA VAL A 251 16.19 -0.97 23.77
C VAL A 251 16.07 -1.92 24.97
N PRO A 252 16.26 -1.46 26.22
CA PRO A 252 16.15 -2.31 27.40
C PRO A 252 14.75 -2.94 27.50
N LEU A 253 14.68 -4.24 27.81
CA LEU A 253 13.42 -4.97 27.93
C LEU A 253 12.46 -4.33 28.94
N ALA A 254 12.99 -3.82 30.06
CA ALA A 254 12.21 -3.12 31.07
C ALA A 254 11.45 -1.90 30.54
N SER A 255 11.91 -1.27 29.46
CA SER A 255 11.22 -0.12 28.86
C SER A 255 9.92 -0.49 28.13
N TYR A 256 9.71 -1.77 27.85
CA TYR A 256 8.47 -2.29 27.28
C TYR A 256 7.49 -2.78 28.36
N LEU A 257 7.82 -2.60 29.65
CA LEU A 257 6.93 -3.01 30.73
C LEU A 257 6.32 -1.78 31.38
N GLU A 258 5.00 -1.76 31.43
CA GLU A 258 4.23 -0.73 32.10
C GLU A 258 3.29 -1.41 33.10
N LYS A 259 3.49 -1.13 34.40
CA LYS A 259 2.70 -1.72 35.50
C LYS A 259 2.65 -3.26 35.46
N GLY A 260 3.75 -3.90 35.06
CA GLY A 260 3.87 -5.36 34.98
C GLY A 260 3.22 -6.01 33.75
N LYS A 261 2.68 -5.21 32.82
CA LYS A 261 2.18 -5.67 31.51
C LYS A 261 3.10 -5.22 30.38
N ILE A 262 3.09 -5.96 29.28
CA ILE A 262 3.86 -5.60 28.09
C ILE A 262 3.14 -4.45 27.38
N ASN A 263 3.85 -3.34 27.17
CA ASN A 263 3.39 -2.24 26.34
C ASN A 263 3.62 -2.59 24.86
N PHE A 264 2.68 -3.34 24.29
CA PHE A 264 2.72 -3.74 22.88
C PHE A 264 2.71 -2.57 21.91
N GLY A 265 2.08 -1.45 22.25
CA GLY A 265 2.09 -0.27 21.38
C GLY A 265 3.49 0.26 21.14
N LYS A 266 4.28 0.39 22.21
CA LYS A 266 5.70 0.76 22.12
C LYS A 266 6.52 -0.32 21.41
N LEU A 267 6.34 -1.60 21.78
CA LEU A 267 7.08 -2.72 21.18
C LEU A 267 6.87 -2.79 19.66
N LEU A 268 5.62 -2.76 19.20
CA LEU A 268 5.28 -2.82 17.78
C LEU A 268 5.83 -1.61 17.04
N THR A 269 5.76 -0.41 17.62
CA THR A 269 6.33 0.80 17.03
C THR A 269 7.84 0.69 16.85
N ASP A 270 8.56 0.29 17.90
CA ASP A 270 10.02 0.19 17.88
C ASP A 270 10.49 -0.90 16.90
N GLU A 271 9.85 -2.08 16.90
CA GLU A 271 10.23 -3.20 16.02
C GLU A 271 9.89 -2.93 14.54
N VAL A 272 8.74 -2.33 14.23
CA VAL A 272 8.39 -1.94 12.85
C VAL A 272 9.40 -0.91 12.32
N LEU A 273 9.72 0.12 13.10
CA LEU A 273 10.69 1.14 12.70
C LEU A 273 12.11 0.59 12.59
N ALA A 274 12.51 -0.34 13.47
CA ALA A 274 13.81 -1.00 13.40
C ALA A 274 13.92 -1.89 12.16
N ALA A 275 12.90 -2.72 11.90
CA ALA A 275 12.85 -3.58 10.73
C ALA A 275 12.84 -2.76 9.43
N ASP A 276 12.10 -1.65 9.39
CA ASP A 276 12.07 -0.78 8.21
C ASP A 276 13.43 -0.14 7.91
N ARG A 277 14.17 0.31 8.93
CA ARG A 277 15.51 0.84 8.74
C ARG A 277 16.44 -0.20 8.11
N LEU A 278 16.43 -1.43 8.61
CA LEU A 278 17.24 -2.53 8.09
C LEU A 278 16.79 -2.96 6.68
N LEU A 279 15.48 -2.97 6.43
CA LEU A 279 14.90 -3.22 5.11
C LEU A 279 15.38 -2.17 4.10
N VAL A 280 15.31 -0.89 4.43
CA VAL A 280 15.78 0.21 3.55
C VAL A 280 17.25 0.06 3.21
N GLU A 281 18.09 -0.35 4.17
CA GLU A 281 19.50 -0.60 3.90
C GLU A 281 19.73 -1.79 2.98
N ALA A 282 19.04 -2.90 3.22
CA ALA A 282 19.09 -4.07 2.35
C ALA A 282 18.59 -3.74 0.93
N ALA A 283 17.49 -2.99 0.83
CA ALA A 283 16.88 -2.51 -0.40
C ALA A 283 17.83 -1.60 -1.21
N LYS A 284 18.51 -0.65 -0.54
CA LYS A 284 19.51 0.22 -1.17
C LYS A 284 20.70 -0.58 -1.71
N ARG A 285 21.13 -1.66 -1.03
CA ARG A 285 22.24 -2.53 -1.49
C ARG A 285 21.87 -3.35 -2.72
N SER A 286 20.61 -3.80 -2.82
CA SER A 286 20.12 -4.61 -3.94
C SER A 286 19.41 -3.78 -5.02
N PHE A 287 19.37 -2.45 -4.88
CA PHE A 287 18.58 -1.52 -5.69
C PHE A 287 17.09 -1.87 -5.81
N ASN A 288 16.55 -2.63 -4.84
CA ASN A 288 15.15 -3.03 -4.80
C ASN A 288 14.29 -1.87 -4.29
N VAL A 289 13.27 -1.47 -5.04
CA VAL A 289 12.39 -0.35 -4.69
C VAL A 289 11.04 -0.80 -4.13
N ALA A 290 10.86 -2.10 -3.88
CA ALA A 290 9.63 -2.65 -3.34
C ALA A 290 9.30 -2.05 -1.97
N GLY A 291 8.00 -2.00 -1.69
CA GLY A 291 7.47 -1.65 -0.38
C GLY A 291 6.42 -2.65 0.05
N THR A 292 5.98 -2.51 1.29
CA THR A 292 4.87 -3.29 1.81
C THR A 292 4.12 -2.53 2.90
N THR A 293 2.81 -2.76 2.99
CA THR A 293 2.03 -2.38 4.15
C THR A 293 2.33 -3.35 5.31
N ALA A 294 1.92 -2.99 6.52
CA ALA A 294 1.97 -3.88 7.68
C ALA A 294 0.75 -3.66 8.57
N LEU A 295 -0.15 -4.63 8.60
CA LEU A 295 -1.26 -4.70 9.54
C LEU A 295 -1.01 -5.84 10.51
N ILE A 296 -0.74 -5.53 11.78
CA ILE A 296 -0.35 -6.50 12.80
C ILE A 296 -1.35 -6.40 13.95
N ALA A 297 -1.93 -7.54 14.34
CA ALA A 297 -2.80 -7.66 15.50
C ALA A 297 -2.17 -8.58 16.55
N VAL A 298 -2.06 -8.10 17.78
CA VAL A 298 -1.60 -8.85 18.94
C VAL A 298 -2.75 -9.01 19.92
N LEU A 299 -2.92 -10.23 20.42
CA LEU A 299 -3.90 -10.58 21.44
C LEU A 299 -3.17 -11.09 22.69
N GLU A 300 -3.32 -10.40 23.82
CA GLU A 300 -2.89 -10.88 25.15
C GLU A 300 -4.11 -10.79 26.07
N ASP A 301 -4.53 -11.91 26.66
CA ASP A 301 -5.74 -12.01 27.47
C ASP A 301 -6.98 -11.44 26.75
N ASN A 302 -7.54 -10.35 27.28
CA ASN A 302 -8.70 -9.64 26.74
C ASN A 302 -8.31 -8.32 26.05
N GLN A 303 -7.03 -8.12 25.71
CA GLN A 303 -6.57 -6.92 25.00
C GLN A 303 -6.18 -7.25 23.57
N LEU A 304 -6.81 -6.54 22.63
CA LEU A 304 -6.44 -6.52 21.23
C LEU A 304 -5.67 -5.23 20.93
N ILE A 305 -4.44 -5.37 20.44
CA ILE A 305 -3.60 -4.27 20.01
C ILE A 305 -3.38 -4.41 18.51
N VAL A 306 -3.72 -3.37 17.74
CA VAL A 306 -3.57 -3.35 16.28
C VAL A 306 -2.61 -2.24 15.90
N ALA A 307 -1.55 -2.60 15.17
CA ALA A 307 -0.62 -1.69 14.54
C ALA A 307 -0.87 -1.69 13.03
N ASN A 308 -1.09 -0.52 12.44
CA ASN A 308 -1.28 -0.38 10.99
C ASN A 308 -0.24 0.55 10.36
N VAL A 309 0.33 0.12 9.24
CA VAL A 309 1.18 0.89 8.33
C VAL A 309 0.69 0.65 6.90
N GLY A 310 -0.19 1.51 6.41
CA GLY A 310 -0.61 1.50 5.01
C GLY A 310 -2.12 1.39 4.92
N ASP A 311 -2.60 0.76 3.87
CA ASP A 311 -4.00 0.67 3.48
C ASP A 311 -4.59 -0.74 3.54
N SER A 312 -3.85 -1.70 4.09
CA SER A 312 -4.49 -2.86 4.74
C SER A 312 -5.37 -2.38 5.91
N ARG A 313 -6.45 -3.09 6.18
CA ARG A 313 -7.41 -2.71 7.22
C ARG A 313 -7.93 -3.90 8.01
N GLY A 314 -8.08 -3.67 9.31
CA GLY A 314 -8.76 -4.51 10.28
C GLY A 314 -10.10 -3.94 10.73
N VAL A 315 -11.13 -4.79 10.83
CA VAL A 315 -12.49 -4.46 11.28
C VAL A 315 -13.02 -5.60 12.15
N MET A 316 -13.48 -5.29 13.36
CA MET A 316 -14.14 -6.26 14.24
C MET A 316 -15.65 -6.19 14.17
N CYS A 317 -16.32 -7.31 14.44
CA CYS A 317 -17.76 -7.37 14.64
C CYS A 317 -18.07 -7.42 16.14
N ASP A 318 -18.77 -6.42 16.67
CA ASP A 318 -19.18 -6.39 18.08
C ASP A 318 -20.33 -7.39 18.36
N SER A 319 -20.69 -7.57 19.64
CA SER A 319 -21.80 -8.44 20.05
C SER A 319 -23.18 -8.04 19.48
N LYS A 320 -23.34 -6.80 19.02
CA LYS A 320 -24.59 -6.31 18.39
C LYS A 320 -24.58 -6.54 16.87
N GLY A 321 -23.44 -6.92 16.30
CA GLY A 321 -23.26 -7.10 14.87
C GLY A 321 -22.82 -5.84 14.12
N ASN A 322 -22.35 -4.81 14.81
CA ASN A 322 -21.84 -3.60 14.19
C ASN A 322 -20.38 -3.81 13.76
N ALA A 323 -20.00 -3.16 12.66
CA ALA A 323 -18.62 -3.09 12.23
C ALA A 323 -17.90 -1.99 13.02
N ILE A 324 -16.82 -2.35 13.70
CA ILE A 324 -15.95 -1.40 14.40
C ILE A 324 -14.56 -1.46 13.75
N PRO A 325 -14.11 -0.39 13.08
CA PRO A 325 -12.76 -0.35 12.53
C PRO A 325 -11.74 -0.39 13.66
N VAL A 326 -10.78 -1.31 13.57
CA VAL A 326 -9.67 -1.44 14.53
C VAL A 326 -8.36 -0.87 13.98
N SER A 327 -8.42 -0.30 12.77
CA SER A 327 -7.35 0.42 12.10
C SER A 327 -7.96 1.35 11.05
N PHE A 328 -7.19 2.33 10.58
CA PHE A 328 -7.57 3.25 9.52
C PHE A 328 -6.49 3.28 8.46
N ASP A 329 -6.89 3.26 7.19
CA ASP A 329 -5.97 3.30 6.06
C ASP A 329 -5.12 4.57 6.08
N HIS A 330 -3.90 4.49 5.57
CA HIS A 330 -3.04 5.62 5.35
C HIS A 330 -3.05 6.02 3.88
N LYS A 331 -4.12 6.70 3.45
CA LYS A 331 -4.26 7.16 2.06
C LYS A 331 -3.76 8.60 1.90
N PRO A 332 -3.11 8.98 0.78
CA PRO A 332 -2.53 10.31 0.58
C PRO A 332 -3.52 11.46 0.79
N GLN A 333 -4.77 11.31 0.34
CA GLN A 333 -5.82 12.34 0.45
C GLN A 333 -6.33 12.60 1.87
N GLN A 334 -5.90 11.83 2.87
CA GLN A 334 -6.26 12.11 4.25
C GLN A 334 -5.55 13.36 4.77
N VAL A 335 -6.30 14.25 5.43
CA VAL A 335 -5.79 15.56 5.87
C VAL A 335 -4.54 15.45 6.74
N ARG A 336 -4.47 14.45 7.64
CA ARG A 336 -3.28 14.21 8.50
C ARG A 336 -2.06 13.86 7.66
N GLU A 337 -2.23 12.98 6.68
CA GLU A 337 -1.14 12.48 5.83
C GLU A 337 -0.72 13.53 4.80
N GLN A 338 -1.67 14.23 4.19
CA GLN A 338 -1.42 15.35 3.30
C GLN A 338 -0.56 16.43 3.96
N LYS A 339 -0.97 16.92 5.13
CA LYS A 339 -0.20 17.94 5.86
C LYS A 339 1.22 17.47 6.18
N ARG A 340 1.39 16.21 6.56
CA ARG A 340 2.70 15.61 6.84
C ARG A 340 3.58 15.58 5.60
N ILE A 341 3.04 15.18 4.45
CA ILE A 341 3.75 15.10 3.17
C ILE A 341 4.14 16.49 2.68
N GLU A 342 3.21 17.45 2.73
CA GLU A 342 3.46 18.84 2.34
C GLU A 342 4.53 19.50 3.24
N ALA A 343 4.46 19.29 4.55
CA ALA A 343 5.47 19.78 5.50
C ALA A 343 6.87 19.19 5.24
N ALA A 344 6.94 17.99 4.67
CA ALA A 344 8.18 17.37 4.24
C ALA A 344 8.71 17.91 2.88
N GLY A 345 7.97 18.80 2.23
CA GLY A 345 8.26 19.32 0.89
C GLY A 345 7.86 18.36 -0.23
N GLY A 346 6.99 17.40 0.06
CA GLY A 346 6.37 16.51 -0.93
C GLY A 346 5.08 17.10 -1.47
N TYR A 347 4.50 16.42 -2.46
CA TYR A 347 3.20 16.77 -3.02
C TYR A 347 2.38 15.51 -3.26
N ILE A 348 1.07 15.68 -3.42
CA ILE A 348 0.15 14.61 -3.81
C ILE A 348 -0.37 14.94 -5.20
N ALA A 349 -0.39 13.94 -6.08
CA ALA A 349 -0.94 14.06 -7.43
C ALA A 349 -2.03 13.02 -7.66
N PHE A 350 -3.02 13.36 -8.47
CA PHE A 350 -4.10 12.46 -8.85
C PHE A 350 -3.84 11.87 -10.24
N ASN A 351 -3.59 10.56 -10.30
CA ASN A 351 -3.37 9.80 -11.55
C ASN A 351 -4.26 8.54 -11.52
N GLY A 352 -5.57 8.74 -11.67
CA GLY A 352 -6.60 7.71 -11.45
C GLY A 352 -6.88 7.43 -9.97
N VAL A 353 -5.83 7.40 -9.16
CA VAL A 353 -5.87 7.41 -7.68
C VAL A 353 -4.91 8.48 -7.15
N TRP A 354 -5.15 8.93 -5.92
CA TRP A 354 -4.26 9.87 -5.22
C TRP A 354 -2.92 9.21 -4.88
N ARG A 355 -1.81 9.88 -5.19
CA ARG A 355 -0.46 9.32 -5.05
C ARG A 355 0.53 10.30 -4.45
N VAL A 356 1.34 9.83 -3.50
CA VAL A 356 2.48 10.57 -2.95
C VAL A 356 3.55 10.74 -4.02
N ALA A 357 3.96 11.98 -4.27
CA ALA A 357 4.88 12.37 -5.34
C ALA A 357 4.48 11.84 -6.74
N GLY A 358 3.18 11.56 -6.95
CA GLY A 358 2.68 10.93 -8.16
C GLY A 358 3.03 9.44 -8.34
N ILE A 359 3.66 8.82 -7.35
CA ILE A 359 4.20 7.45 -7.42
C ILE A 359 3.32 6.48 -6.62
N LEU A 360 3.26 6.64 -5.29
CA LEU A 360 2.71 5.61 -4.39
C LEU A 360 1.28 5.95 -3.92
N ALA A 361 0.36 4.97 -3.99
CA ALA A 361 -1.06 5.16 -3.64
C ALA A 361 -1.36 5.10 -2.13
N THR A 362 -0.37 4.76 -1.32
CA THR A 362 -0.41 4.78 0.15
C THR A 362 0.56 5.81 0.70
N SER A 363 0.25 6.42 1.84
CA SER A 363 1.11 7.45 2.47
C SER A 363 2.12 6.88 3.46
N ARG A 364 1.93 5.62 3.89
CA ARG A 364 2.82 4.91 4.81
C ARG A 364 3.06 3.49 4.32
N ALA A 365 4.31 3.05 4.41
CA ALA A 365 4.74 1.71 4.01
C ALA A 365 6.14 1.42 4.59
N MET A 366 6.45 0.15 4.77
CA MET A 366 7.81 -0.34 4.95
C MET A 366 8.52 -0.44 3.59
N GLY A 367 9.84 -0.27 3.52
CA GLY A 367 10.58 -0.29 2.25
C GLY A 367 10.49 1.06 1.52
N ASP A 368 10.12 1.08 0.23
CA ASP A 368 9.91 2.30 -0.57
C ASP A 368 11.03 3.35 -0.43
N TYR A 369 12.29 2.90 -0.36
CA TYR A 369 13.40 3.77 0.03
C TYR A 369 13.53 5.07 -0.79
N PRO A 370 13.18 5.13 -2.11
CA PRO A 370 13.26 6.39 -2.86
C PRO A 370 12.39 7.51 -2.28
N LEU A 371 11.35 7.17 -1.51
CA LEU A 371 10.42 8.12 -0.90
C LEU A 371 10.73 8.40 0.59
N LYS A 372 11.74 7.74 1.17
CA LYS A 372 12.04 7.82 2.61
C LYS A 372 13.09 8.87 3.00
N ASP A 373 14.02 9.21 2.11
CA ASP A 373 15.08 10.17 2.43
C ASP A 373 14.52 11.56 2.82
N LYS A 374 13.41 11.97 2.17
CA LYS A 374 12.65 13.18 2.53
C LYS A 374 11.42 12.90 3.39
N LYS A 375 11.21 11.66 3.85
CA LYS A 375 10.03 11.24 4.62
C LYS A 375 8.71 11.53 3.91
N PHE A 376 8.64 11.40 2.58
CA PHE A 376 7.36 11.47 1.89
C PHE A 376 6.49 10.26 2.25
N VAL A 377 7.13 9.10 2.40
CA VAL A 377 6.54 7.89 2.98
C VAL A 377 7.27 7.56 4.28
N ILE A 378 6.53 7.13 5.28
CA ILE A 378 7.06 6.73 6.60
C ILE A 378 6.53 5.35 6.98
N ALA A 379 7.23 4.66 7.88
CA ALA A 379 6.81 3.35 8.41
C ALA A 379 6.23 3.43 9.83
N ASP A 380 6.03 4.63 10.38
CA ASP A 380 5.47 4.80 11.72
C ASP A 380 4.04 4.22 11.77
N PRO A 381 3.79 3.20 12.62
CA PRO A 381 2.47 2.61 12.75
C PRO A 381 1.53 3.52 13.55
N ASP A 382 0.26 3.51 13.17
CA ASP A 382 -0.80 3.94 14.07
C ASP A 382 -1.19 2.72 14.95
N ILE A 383 -1.21 2.92 16.27
CA ILE A 383 -1.54 1.89 17.27
C ILE A 383 -2.92 2.16 17.83
N LEU A 384 -3.79 1.16 17.80
CA LEU A 384 -5.08 1.17 18.50
C LEU A 384 -5.18 -0.03 19.45
N THR A 385 -5.73 0.21 20.64
CA THR A 385 -5.89 -0.81 21.68
C THR A 385 -7.34 -0.90 22.08
N PHE A 386 -7.87 -2.12 22.14
CA PHE A 386 -9.25 -2.43 22.46
C PHE A 386 -9.30 -3.46 23.58
N ASN A 387 -10.17 -3.23 24.56
CA ASN A 387 -10.55 -4.24 25.53
C ASN A 387 -11.72 -5.05 24.97
N LEU A 388 -11.54 -6.36 24.83
CA LEU A 388 -12.53 -7.28 24.28
C LEU A 388 -13.76 -7.41 25.20
N ASP A 389 -13.65 -7.13 26.49
CA ASP A 389 -14.79 -7.18 27.41
C ASP A 389 -15.82 -6.08 27.16
N ASP A 390 -15.35 -4.92 26.67
CA ASP A 390 -16.19 -3.75 26.44
C ASP A 390 -17.08 -3.95 25.20
N HIS A 391 -16.54 -4.60 24.17
CA HIS A 391 -17.22 -4.80 22.88
C HIS A 391 -17.84 -6.20 22.73
N LYS A 392 -17.30 -7.19 23.44
CA LYS A 392 -17.61 -8.63 23.33
C LYS A 392 -17.67 -9.06 21.86
N PRO A 393 -16.58 -8.87 21.09
CA PRO A 393 -16.62 -9.10 19.66
C PRO A 393 -16.87 -10.57 19.34
N MET A 394 -17.53 -10.81 18.21
CA MET A 394 -17.77 -12.14 17.68
C MET A 394 -16.58 -12.62 16.86
N PHE A 395 -16.04 -11.73 16.01
CA PHE A 395 -14.87 -12.01 15.17
C PHE A 395 -14.14 -10.73 14.75
N LEU A 396 -12.92 -10.89 14.25
CA LEU A 396 -12.09 -9.84 13.64
C LEU A 396 -11.74 -10.24 12.21
N VAL A 397 -11.85 -9.31 11.27
CA VAL A 397 -11.39 -9.45 9.88
C VAL A 397 -10.18 -8.55 9.70
N LEU A 398 -9.06 -9.10 9.26
CA LEU A 398 -7.90 -8.38 8.74
C LEU A 398 -7.80 -8.68 7.25
N ALA A 399 -7.59 -7.66 6.41
CA ALA A 399 -7.40 -7.90 4.98
C ALA A 399 -6.55 -6.82 4.29
N SER A 400 -5.94 -7.19 3.16
CA SER A 400 -5.34 -6.24 2.19
C SER A 400 -6.41 -5.41 1.48
N ASP A 401 -5.99 -4.36 0.78
CA ASP A 401 -6.91 -3.46 0.07
C ASP A 401 -7.67 -4.18 -1.06
N GLY A 402 -7.12 -5.29 -1.59
CA GLY A 402 -7.80 -6.16 -2.53
C GLY A 402 -9.18 -6.65 -2.07
N LEU A 403 -9.43 -6.72 -0.75
CA LEU A 403 -10.78 -6.88 -0.20
C LEU A 403 -11.51 -5.53 -0.14
N TRP A 404 -10.92 -4.56 0.56
CA TRP A 404 -11.57 -3.30 0.97
C TRP A 404 -11.92 -2.35 -0.17
N ASP A 405 -11.28 -2.50 -1.33
CA ASP A 405 -11.65 -1.80 -2.57
C ASP A 405 -12.99 -2.29 -3.14
N THR A 406 -13.47 -3.46 -2.72
CA THR A 406 -14.73 -4.07 -3.20
C THR A 406 -15.78 -4.29 -2.11
N PHE A 407 -15.44 -4.03 -0.86
CA PHE A 407 -16.31 -4.19 0.31
C PHE A 407 -16.23 -2.99 1.24
N THR A 408 -17.40 -2.51 1.66
CA THR A 408 -17.49 -1.67 2.86
C THR A 408 -17.27 -2.50 4.13
N ASN A 409 -16.94 -1.83 5.23
CA ASN A 409 -16.76 -2.49 6.53
C ASN A 409 -18.03 -3.27 6.93
N GLU A 410 -19.20 -2.65 6.78
CA GLU A 410 -20.49 -3.22 7.16
C GLU A 410 -20.87 -4.42 6.28
N GLU A 411 -20.60 -4.35 4.97
CA GLU A 411 -20.86 -5.48 4.07
C GLU A 411 -19.99 -6.69 4.39
N ALA A 412 -18.69 -6.49 4.66
CA ALA A 412 -17.78 -7.58 5.00
C ALA A 412 -18.21 -8.28 6.29
N ILE A 413 -18.53 -7.48 7.32
CA ILE A 413 -19.01 -7.99 8.60
C ILE A 413 -20.34 -8.72 8.46
N LYS A 414 -21.31 -8.13 7.75
CA LYS A 414 -22.61 -8.79 7.51
C LYS A 414 -22.44 -10.12 6.77
N PHE A 415 -21.56 -10.15 5.78
CA PHE A 415 -21.30 -11.35 4.97
C PHE A 415 -20.74 -12.53 5.79
N ILE A 416 -19.89 -12.24 6.78
CA ILE A 416 -19.32 -13.27 7.67
C ILE A 416 -20.26 -13.63 8.82
N LYS A 417 -21.01 -12.66 9.38
CA LYS A 417 -21.90 -12.89 10.51
C LYS A 417 -22.88 -14.04 10.28
N GLU A 418 -23.35 -14.21 9.04
CA GLU A 418 -24.26 -15.30 8.65
C GLU A 418 -23.59 -16.69 8.58
N ARG A 419 -22.26 -16.78 8.73
CA ARG A 419 -21.44 -17.98 8.46
C ARG A 419 -20.25 -18.16 9.41
N ILE A 420 -20.37 -17.63 10.64
CA ILE A 420 -19.24 -17.52 11.58
C ILE A 420 -18.72 -18.85 12.12
N ASP A 421 -19.54 -19.89 12.08
CA ASP A 421 -19.21 -21.21 12.65
C ASP A 421 -18.11 -21.96 11.85
N GLU A 422 -17.80 -21.47 10.64
CA GLU A 422 -16.76 -22.00 9.74
C GLU A 422 -15.80 -20.86 9.33
N PRO A 423 -14.80 -20.48 10.15
CA PRO A 423 -13.94 -19.32 9.88
C PRO A 423 -13.10 -19.48 8.61
N ASP A 424 -12.72 -20.71 8.26
CA ASP A 424 -12.06 -21.07 7.01
C ASP A 424 -12.98 -20.87 5.80
N PHE A 425 -14.26 -21.23 5.93
CA PHE A 425 -15.28 -20.88 4.94
C PHE A 425 -15.45 -19.37 4.84
N GLY A 426 -15.41 -18.65 5.97
CA GLY A 426 -15.51 -17.20 6.02
C GLY A 426 -14.41 -16.50 5.23
N ALA A 427 -13.14 -16.81 5.54
CA ALA A 427 -11.99 -16.18 4.90
C ALA A 427 -11.97 -16.47 3.40
N LYS A 428 -12.13 -17.75 3.01
CA LYS A 428 -12.20 -18.16 1.60
C LYS A 428 -13.35 -17.48 0.87
N SER A 429 -14.53 -17.43 1.48
CA SER A 429 -15.71 -16.84 0.86
C SER A 429 -15.56 -15.34 0.63
N LEU A 430 -15.06 -14.58 1.61
CA LEU A 430 -14.84 -13.13 1.42
C LEU A 430 -13.84 -12.88 0.29
N THR A 431 -12.71 -13.60 0.29
CA THR A 431 -11.68 -13.48 -0.74
C THR A 431 -12.23 -13.75 -2.14
N LEU A 432 -12.98 -14.85 -2.31
CA LEU A 432 -13.59 -15.18 -3.60
C LEU A 432 -14.67 -14.18 -4.01
N GLN A 433 -15.50 -13.71 -3.07
CA GLN A 433 -16.48 -12.68 -3.39
C GLN A 433 -15.84 -11.37 -3.84
N ALA A 434 -14.72 -10.95 -3.22
CA ALA A 434 -13.98 -9.76 -3.66
C ALA A 434 -13.46 -9.93 -5.10
N TYR A 435 -12.94 -11.12 -5.42
CA TYR A 435 -12.52 -11.45 -6.79
C TYR A 435 -13.68 -11.39 -7.80
N TYR A 436 -14.84 -11.97 -7.47
CA TYR A 436 -16.02 -11.94 -8.33
C TYR A 436 -16.65 -10.55 -8.45
N ARG A 437 -16.52 -9.70 -7.42
CA ARG A 437 -16.88 -8.28 -7.47
C ARG A 437 -15.95 -7.44 -8.35
N GLY A 438 -14.85 -8.01 -8.84
CA GLY A 438 -13.97 -7.37 -9.81
C GLY A 438 -12.67 -6.85 -9.24
N SER A 439 -12.28 -7.22 -8.01
CA SER A 439 -10.98 -6.83 -7.44
C SER A 439 -9.83 -7.18 -8.38
N VAL A 440 -9.01 -6.19 -8.72
CA VAL A 440 -7.89 -6.34 -9.66
C VAL A 440 -6.57 -6.68 -8.96
N ASP A 441 -6.61 -6.87 -7.64
CA ASP A 441 -5.44 -7.02 -6.80
C ASP A 441 -5.16 -8.47 -6.34
N ASN A 442 -4.05 -8.66 -5.63
CA ASN A 442 -3.92 -9.73 -4.66
C ASN A 442 -4.96 -9.54 -3.57
N ILE A 443 -5.52 -10.64 -3.06
CA ILE A 443 -6.58 -10.56 -2.07
C ILE A 443 -6.22 -11.52 -0.96
N THR A 444 -6.00 -10.97 0.23
CA THR A 444 -5.69 -11.72 1.44
C THR A 444 -6.68 -11.34 2.53
N VAL A 445 -7.37 -12.34 3.09
CA VAL A 445 -8.32 -12.16 4.18
C VAL A 445 -7.98 -13.12 5.30
N LEU A 446 -7.92 -12.60 6.53
CA LEU A 446 -7.70 -13.34 7.76
C LEU A 446 -8.87 -13.07 8.70
N ILE A 447 -9.48 -14.14 9.23
CA ILE A 447 -10.57 -14.09 10.20
C ILE A 447 -10.11 -14.71 11.51
N ILE A 448 -10.39 -14.04 12.63
CA ILE A 448 -10.19 -14.53 13.99
C ILE A 448 -11.56 -14.62 14.66
N ASN A 449 -11.96 -15.80 15.10
CA ASN A 449 -13.23 -16.07 15.76
C ASN A 449 -13.06 -16.02 17.28
N PHE A 450 -13.73 -15.06 17.95
CA PHE A 450 -13.66 -14.91 19.41
C PHE A 450 -14.71 -15.76 20.15
N LEU A 451 -15.72 -16.32 19.45
CA LEU A 451 -16.75 -17.16 20.08
C LEU A 451 -16.21 -18.52 20.52
N GLN A 452 -15.27 -19.10 19.76
CA GLN A 452 -14.68 -20.40 20.08
C GLN A 452 -13.73 -20.36 21.30
N ASN A 453 -13.10 -19.21 21.59
CA ASN A 453 -12.33 -19.01 22.81
C ASN A 453 -13.18 -19.15 24.08
N LYS A 454 -14.47 -18.80 24.03
CA LYS A 454 -15.36 -18.96 25.19
C LYS A 454 -15.69 -20.41 25.49
N ILE A 455 -15.90 -21.23 24.45
CA ILE A 455 -16.27 -22.65 24.58
C ILE A 455 -15.12 -23.47 25.18
N SER A 456 -13.88 -23.13 24.81
CA SER A 456 -12.68 -23.78 25.37
C SER A 456 -12.42 -23.37 26.82
N THR A 457 -12.68 -22.12 27.22
CA THR A 457 -12.56 -21.70 28.63
C THR A 457 -13.69 -22.23 29.53
N SER A 458 -14.91 -22.41 29.03
CA SER A 458 -16.04 -22.92 29.83
C SER A 458 -16.00 -24.42 30.10
N ASN A 459 -15.19 -25.17 29.35
CA ASN A 459 -15.03 -26.62 29.53
C ASN A 459 -13.89 -26.99 30.49
N ILE A 460 -13.21 -25.99 31.08
CA ILE A 460 -12.10 -26.16 32.02
C ILE A 460 -12.44 -25.59 33.42
N SER A 461 -13.63 -25.00 33.60
CA SER A 461 -14.11 -24.47 34.89
C SER A 461 -14.96 -25.48 35.66
#